data_AF-A0A933Q7P2-F1
#
_entry.id   AF-A0A933Q7P2-F1
#
_cell.length_a   1.000
_cell.length_b   1.000
_cell.length_c   1.000
_cell.angle_alpha   90.00
_cell.angle_beta   90.00
_cell.angle_gamma   90.00
#
_symmetry.space_group_name_H-M   'P 1'
#
loop_
_entity.id
_entity.type
_entity.pdbx_description
1 polymer ?
#
loop_
_entity_poly.entity_id
_entity_poly.type
_entity_poly.pdbx_seq_one_letter_code
_entity_poly.pdbx_strand_id
1 'polypeptide(L)' 'MSQDTKFDFTKAVSEIEEINQWFQNEDIDLDEGLAKFRRGLELIKKCQTRLKQVENEFTEIKKEFNVEEKQNNEVEIKP' A
#
# COMPACT_ATOMS: atom_id res chain seq x y z
N MET A 1 14.66 13.86 -17.91
CA MET A 1 14.26 12.58 -17.30
C MET A 1 13.24 12.90 -16.23
N SER A 2 11.95 12.72 -16.54
CA SER A 2 10.86 13.09 -15.64
C SER A 2 10.28 11.79 -15.10
N GLN A 3 10.88 11.25 -14.04
CA GLN A 3 10.29 10.14 -13.31
C GLN A 3 9.35 10.77 -12.28
N ASP A 4 8.06 10.79 -12.61
CA ASP A 4 6.98 10.96 -11.65
C ASP A 4 7.28 10.11 -10.42
N THR A 5 7.43 10.75 -9.26
CA THR A 5 7.78 10.15 -7.97
C THR A 5 6.64 9.29 -7.43
N LYS A 6 6.28 8.23 -8.14
CA LYS A 6 5.34 7.21 -7.66
C LYS A 6 6.08 6.35 -6.63
N PHE A 7 5.47 6.18 -5.48
CA PHE A 7 6.00 5.33 -4.41
C PHE A 7 6.23 3.90 -4.92
N ASP A 8 7.46 3.41 -4.78
CA ASP A 8 7.86 2.05 -5.16
C ASP A 8 7.75 1.13 -3.94
N PHE A 9 6.69 0.31 -3.93
CA PHE A 9 6.38 -0.58 -2.81
C PHE A 9 7.47 -1.65 -2.61
N THR A 10 7.99 -2.23 -3.69
CA THR A 10 9.02 -3.27 -3.62
C THR A 10 10.30 -2.72 -3.02
N LYS A 11 10.75 -1.54 -3.46
CA LYS A 11 11.94 -0.90 -2.87
C LYS A 11 11.75 -0.57 -1.39
N ALA A 12 10.56 -0.10 -1.01
CA ALA A 12 10.27 0.23 0.39
C ALA A 12 10.32 -1.01 1.28
N VAL A 13 9.82 -2.16 0.81
CA VAL A 13 9.90 -3.44 1.53
C VAL A 13 11.34 -3.91 1.64
N SER A 14 12.12 -3.87 0.55
CA SER A 14 13.54 -4.22 0.60
C SER A 14 14.33 -3.34 1.57
N GLU A 15 14.07 -2.03 1.59
CA GLU A 15 14.73 -1.12 2.56
C GLU A 15 14.35 -1.44 4.01
N ILE A 16 13.11 -1.89 4.27
CA ILE A 16 12.70 -2.36 5.62
C ILE A 16 13.45 -3.64 5.99
N GLU A 17 13.64 -4.57 5.06
CA GLU A 17 14.41 -5.80 5.30
C GLU A 17 15.88 -5.50 5.59
N GLU A 18 16.49 -4.57 4.86
CA GLU A 18 17.85 -4.09 5.12
C GLU A 18 17.97 -3.46 6.51
N ILE A 19 17.00 -2.63 6.91
CA ILE A 19 16.94 -2.06 8.26
C ILE A 19 16.85 -3.18 9.30
N ASN A 20 15.98 -4.17 9.09
CA ASN A 20 15.82 -5.28 10.01
C ASN A 20 17.11 -6.12 10.14
N GLN A 21 17.79 -6.36 9.01
CA GLN A 21 19.08 -7.05 9.00
C GLN A 21 20.15 -6.26 9.75
N TRP A 22 20.19 -4.94 9.60
CA TRP A 22 21.11 -4.09 10.35
C TRP A 22 20.90 -4.19 11.87
N PHE A 23 19.65 -4.34 12.33
CA PHE A 23 19.34 -4.57 13.75
C PHE A 23 19.76 -5.94 14.29
N GLN A 24 20.19 -6.88 13.44
CA GLN A 24 20.73 -8.17 13.88
C GLN A 24 22.24 -8.13 14.17
N ASN A 25 22.89 -6.98 13.96
CA ASN A 25 24.30 -6.81 14.29
C ASN A 25 24.50 -6.82 15.82
N GLU A 26 25.63 -7.35 16.27
CA GLU A 26 25.95 -7.50 17.69
C GLU A 26 26.35 -6.17 18.36
N ASP A 27 26.88 -5.22 17.58
CA ASP A 27 27.33 -3.90 18.04
C ASP A 27 26.48 -2.82 17.37
N ILE A 28 25.45 -2.38 18.09
CA ILE A 28 24.45 -1.44 17.58
C ILE A 28 24.73 -0.06 18.17
N ASP A 29 24.96 0.92 17.29
CA ASP A 29 24.95 2.33 17.67
C ASP A 29 23.50 2.80 17.92
N LEU A 30 23.26 3.40 19.09
CA LEU A 30 21.92 3.81 19.52
C LEU A 30 21.34 4.96 18.68
N ASP A 31 22.18 5.91 18.26
CA ASP A 31 21.74 7.05 17.45
C ASP A 31 21.39 6.59 16.03
N GLU A 32 22.22 5.71 15.45
CA GLU A 32 21.91 5.08 14.17
C GLU A 32 20.64 4.20 14.27
N GLY A 33 20.50 3.43 15.35
CA GLY A 33 19.33 2.61 15.60
C GLY A 33 18.05 3.43 15.65
N LEU A 34 18.06 4.58 16.35
CA LEU A 34 16.91 5.48 16.38
C LEU A 34 16.59 6.06 14.99
N ALA A 35 17.60 6.41 14.20
CA ALA A 35 17.41 6.90 12.83
C ALA A 35 16.81 5.82 11.92
N LYS A 36 17.33 4.59 11.94
CA LYS A 36 16.83 3.44 11.19
C LYS A 36 15.40 3.08 11.59
N PHE A 37 15.08 3.13 12.89
CA PHE A 37 13.72 2.88 13.37
C PHE A 37 12.73 3.92 12.84
N ARG A 38 13.07 5.21 12.91
CA ARG A 38 12.24 6.29 12.34
C ARG A 38 12.03 6.10 10.84
N ARG A 39 13.07 5.69 10.11
CA ARG A 39 13.00 5.40 8.69
C ARG A 39 12.07 4.23 8.39
N GLY A 40 12.20 3.13 9.14
CA GLY A 40 11.32 1.97 9.03
C GLY A 40 9.84 2.35 9.24
N LEU A 41 9.55 3.17 10.27
CA LEU A 41 8.19 3.68 10.51
C LEU A 41 7.67 4.54 9.34
N GLU A 42 8.52 5.38 8.74
CA GLU A 42 8.15 6.17 7.58
C GLU A 42 7.76 5.28 6.39
N LEU A 43 8.59 4.26 6.10
CA LEU A 43 8.36 3.32 5.00
C LEU A 43 7.07 2.52 5.21
N ILE A 44 6.84 2.01 6.43
CA ILE A 44 5.61 1.27 6.77
C ILE A 44 4.36 2.14 6.53
N LYS A 45 4.37 3.40 6.94
CA LYS A 45 3.24 4.32 6.71
C LYS A 45 2.96 4.54 5.23
N LYS A 46 4.01 4.63 4.40
CA LYS A 46 3.86 4.75 2.94
C LYS A 46 3.30 3.46 2.33
N CYS A 47 3.78 2.29 2.77
CA CYS A 47 3.25 0.99 2.36
C CYS A 47 1.75 0.87 2.68
N GLN A 48 1.34 1.19 3.91
CA GLN A 48 -0.07 1.19 4.33
C GLN A 48 -0.93 2.13 3.48
N THR A 49 -0.42 3.31 3.18
CA THR A 49 -1.11 4.28 2.32
C THR A 49 -1.32 3.72 0.92
N ARG A 50 -0.28 3.10 0.32
CA ARG A 50 -0.39 2.49 -1.01
C ARG A 50 -1.35 1.31 -1.02
N LEU A 51 -1.33 0.46 0.02
CA LEU A 51 -2.27 -0.65 0.15
C LEU A 51 -3.72 -0.16 0.17
N LYS A 52 -4.02 0.86 0.98
CA LYS A 52 -5.35 1.46 1.03
C LYS A 52 -5.80 2.04 -0.32
N GLN A 53 -4.89 2.66 -1.07
CA GLN A 53 -5.20 3.13 -2.42
C GLN A 53 -5.58 1.97 -3.34
N VAL A 54 -4.81 0.88 -3.32
CA VAL A 54 -5.09 -0.31 -4.14
C VAL A 54 -6.40 -0.98 -3.73
N GLU A 55 -6.73 -1.05 -2.43
CA GLU A 55 -8.02 -1.57 -1.94
C GLU A 55 -9.20 -0.74 -2.44
N ASN A 56 -9.06 0.59 -2.44
CA ASN A 56 -10.08 1.49 -2.99
C ASN A 56 -10.23 1.29 -4.50
N GLU A 57 -9.11 1.25 -5.25
CA GLU A 57 -9.11 0.97 -6.69
C GLU A 57 -9.83 -0.37 -6.99
N PHE A 58 -9.54 -1.43 -6.23
CA PHE A 58 -10.20 -2.73 -6.38
C PHE A 58 -11.71 -2.68 -6.08
N THR A 59 -12.10 -1.89 -5.07
CA THR A 59 -13.51 -1.70 -4.69
C THR A 59 -14.30 -0.99 -5.79
N GLU A 60 -13.73 0.05 -6.39
CA GLU A 60 -14.36 0.77 -7.50
C GLU A 60 -14.49 -0.11 -8.73
N ILE A 61 -13.42 -0.84 -9.10
CA ILE A 61 -13.46 -1.83 -10.18
C ILE A 61 -14.59 -2.85 -9.92
N LYS A 62 -14.65 -3.43 -8.72
CA LYS A 62 -15.71 -4.40 -8.38
C LYS A 62 -17.10 -3.80 -8.54
N LYS A 63 -17.33 -2.54 -8.14
CA LYS A 63 -18.61 -1.86 -8.34
C LYS A 63 -18.93 -1.71 -9.81
N GLU A 64 -17.99 -1.26 -10.63
CA GLU A 64 -18.18 -1.14 -12.09
C GLU A 64 -18.60 -2.48 -12.71
N PHE A 65 -17.93 -3.59 -12.36
CA PHE A 65 -18.29 -4.93 -12.82
C PHE A 65 -19.62 -5.44 -12.26
N ASN A 66 -19.96 -5.16 -11.00
CA ASN A 66 -21.23 -5.62 -10.38
C ASN A 66 -22.46 -4.79 -10.80
N VAL A 67 -22.27 -3.60 -11.39
CA VAL A 67 -23.37 -2.76 -11.89
C VAL A 67 -23.97 -3.33 -13.18
N GLU A 68 -23.22 -4.15 -13.94
CA GLU A 68 -23.71 -4.79 -15.16
C GLU A 68 -24.80 -5.87 -14.91
N GLU A 69 -24.90 -6.42 -13.70
CA GLU A 69 -25.89 -7.47 -13.40
C GLU A 69 -27.27 -6.95 -12.93
N LYS A 70 -27.41 -5.66 -12.58
CA LYS A 70 -28.65 -5.15 -11.95
C LYS A 70 -29.62 -4.43 -12.88
N GLN A 71 -29.34 -4.27 -14.17
CA GLN A 71 -30.21 -3.51 -15.08
C GLN A 71 -31.28 -4.32 -15.85
N ASN A 72 -31.39 -5.64 -15.66
CA ASN A 72 -32.31 -6.47 -16.47
C ASN A 72 -33.64 -6.90 -15.82
N ASN A 73 -33.95 -6.53 -14.57
CA ASN A 73 -35.15 -7.06 -13.87
C ASN A 73 -36.11 -5.99 -13.30
N GLU A 74 -36.43 -4.93 -14.04
CA GLU A 74 -37.62 -4.10 -13.75
C GLU A 74 -38.51 -3.97 -14.99
N VAL A 75 -39.20 -5.06 -15.34
CA VAL A 75 -40.49 -4.97 -16.06
C VAL A 75 -41.50 -5.81 -15.28
N GLU A 76 -41.92 -5.32 -14.11
CA GLU A 76 -43.13 -5.83 -13.47
C GLU A 76 -44.19 -4.73 -13.45
N ILE A 77 -45.17 -4.97 -14.33
CA ILE A 77 -46.28 -4.10 -14.67
C ILE A 77 -47.16 -3.97 -13.43
N LYS A 78 -47.27 -2.74 -12.90
CA LYS A 78 -48.27 -2.37 -11.89
C LYS A 78 -49.66 -2.22 -12.57
N PRO A 79 -50.74 -2.34 -11.78
CA PRO A 79 -51.81 -3.33 -11.87
C PRO A 79 -52.75 -3.20 -13.07
#